data_AF-A0A354TRH6-F1
#
_entry.id   AF-A0A354TRH6-F1
#
_cell.length_a   1.000
_cell.length_b   1.000
_cell.length_c   1.000
_cell.angle_alpha   90.00
_cell.angle_beta   90.00
_cell.angle_gamma   90.00
#
_symmetry.space_group_name_H-M   'P 1'
#
loop_
_entity.id
_entity.type
_entity.pdbx_description
1 polymer ?
#
loop_
_entity_poly.entity_id
_entity_poly.type
_entity_poly.pdbx_seq_one_letter_code
_entity_poly.pdbx_strand_id
1 'polypeptide(L)' 'MTKLDLPNYKDQSPEVKARFDDLKQRDVILDVKHLGKIFDSAKGPVTALEDINFQV' A
#
# COMPACT_ATOMS: atom_id res chain seq x y z
N MET A 1 11.13 -24.93 22.32
CA MET A 1 11.05 -23.73 21.46
C MET A 1 10.54 -22.58 22.30
N THR A 2 11.35 -21.55 22.51
CA THR A 2 10.98 -20.34 23.25
C THR A 2 10.04 -19.50 22.38
N LYS A 3 8.83 -19.24 22.88
CA LYS A 3 7.88 -18.31 22.25
C LYS A 3 8.37 -16.88 22.52
N LEU A 4 8.57 -16.09 21.46
CA LEU A 4 8.74 -14.65 21.61
C LEU A 4 7.36 -14.02 21.78
N ASP A 5 7.14 -13.35 22.90
CA ASP A 5 5.98 -12.49 23.12
C ASP A 5 6.29 -11.13 22.48
N LEU A 6 5.71 -10.90 21.30
CA LEU A 6 5.87 -9.65 20.57
C LEU A 6 4.59 -8.82 20.71
N PRO A 7 4.70 -7.49 20.79
CA PRO A 7 3.54 -6.61 20.76
C PRO A 7 2.77 -6.76 19.45
N ASN A 8 1.52 -6.33 19.44
CA ASN A 8 0.74 -6.31 18.21
C ASN A 8 1.44 -5.37 17.21
N TYR A 9 1.64 -5.82 15.97
CA TYR A 9 2.28 -4.99 14.94
C TYR A 9 1.52 -3.70 14.61
N LYS A 10 0.26 -3.60 15.05
CA LYS A 10 -0.58 -2.40 14.93
C LYS A 10 -0.37 -1.41 16.07
N ASP A 11 0.24 -1.82 17.17
CA ASP A 11 0.55 -0.92 18.28
C ASP A 11 1.76 -0.08 17.88
N GLN A 12 1.51 1.22 17.70
CA GLN A 12 2.53 2.20 17.34
C GLN A 12 2.92 3.02 18.57
N SER A 13 4.20 3.31 18.72
CA SER A 13 4.64 4.31 19.69
C SER A 13 4.07 5.69 19.32
N PRO A 14 3.91 6.60 20.30
CA PRO A 14 3.35 7.93 20.05
C PRO A 14 4.10 8.71 18.95
N GLU A 15 5.43 8.60 18.93
CA GLU A 15 6.31 9.20 17.93
C GLU A 15 6.07 8.66 16.51
N VAL A 16 5.86 7.35 16.36
CA VAL A 16 5.58 6.72 15.06
C VAL A 16 4.22 7.18 14.57
N LYS A 17 3.21 7.15 15.44
CA LYS A 17 1.85 7.61 15.11
C LYS A 17 1.85 9.06 14.62
N ALA A 18 2.49 9.97 15.36
CA ALA A 18 2.57 11.39 15.00
C ALA A 18 3.20 11.61 13.62
N ARG A 19 4.26 10.85 13.28
CA ARG A 19 4.90 10.92 11.97
C ARG A 19 3.98 10.45 10.84
N PHE A 20 3.23 9.35 11.06
CA PHE A 20 2.26 8.88 10.08
C PHE A 20 1.09 9.86 9.90
N ASP A 21 0.67 10.54 10.96
CA ASP A 21 -0.38 11.55 10.90
C ASP A 21 0.07 12.78 10.09
N ASP A 22 1.29 13.30 10.29
CA ASP A 22 1.89 14.36 9.44
C ASP A 22 1.93 13.97 7.95
N LEU A 23 2.38 12.74 7.67
CA LEU A 23 2.48 12.24 6.29
C LEU A 23 1.12 12.21 5.58
N LYS A 24 0.05 11.87 6.30
CA LYS A 24 -1.31 11.78 5.76
C LYS A 24 -2.01 13.12 5.60
N GLN A 25 -1.53 14.17 6.26
CA GLN A 25 -2.08 15.53 6.14
C GLN A 25 -1.60 16.27 4.88
N ARG A 26 -0.60 15.72 4.19
CA ARG A 26 -0.08 16.29 2.95
C ARG A 26 -1.15 16.24 1.86
N ASP A 27 -1.19 17.28 1.04
CA ASP A 27 -2.06 17.31 -0.13
C ASP A 27 -1.77 16.12 -1.05
N VAL A 28 -2.84 15.48 -1.52
CA VAL A 28 -2.74 14.41 -2.51
C VAL A 28 -2.34 15.03 -3.84
N ILE A 29 -1.14 14.71 -4.31
CA ILE A 29 -0.59 15.22 -5.57
C ILE A 29 -0.95 14.32 -6.75
N LEU A 30 -1.27 13.05 -6.48
CA LEU A 30 -1.68 12.08 -7.49
C LEU A 30 -2.75 11.14 -6.93
N ASP A 31 -3.88 11.06 -7.64
CA ASP A 31 -5.00 10.18 -7.34
C ASP A 31 -5.18 9.18 -8.49
N VAL A 32 -4.78 7.93 -8.28
CA VAL A 32 -4.90 6.85 -9.26
C VAL A 32 -6.14 6.02 -8.95
N LYS A 33 -7.02 5.89 -9.94
CA LYS A 33 -8.27 5.12 -9.85
C LYS A 33 -8.38 4.11 -10.98
N HIS A 34 -8.80 2.89 -10.64
CA HIS A 34 -9.07 1.80 -11.59
C HIS A 34 -7.95 1.54 -12.59
N LEU A 35 -6.67 1.63 -12.18
CA LEU A 35 -5.55 1.43 -13.08
C LEU A 35 -5.46 -0.04 -13.50
N GLY A 36 -5.65 -0.28 -14.80
CA GLY A 36 -5.53 -1.56 -15.45
C GLY A 36 -4.40 -1.60 -16.47
N LYS A 37 -3.72 -2.74 -16.61
CA LYS A 37 -2.72 -2.97 -17.65
C LYS A 37 -2.69 -4.43 -18.07
N ILE A 38 -2.86 -4.66 -19.36
CA ILE A 38 -2.81 -5.98 -19.98
C ILE A 38 -1.66 -5.98 -20.99
N PHE A 39 -0.87 -7.05 -21.00
CA PHE A 39 0.19 -7.28 -21.96
C PHE A 39 -0.10 -8.51 -22.80
N ASP A 40 0.16 -8.44 -24.10
CA ASP A 40 0.15 -9.62 -24.94
C ASP A 40 1.34 -10.52 -24.62
N SER A 41 1.11 -11.83 -24.56
CA SER A 41 2.16 -12.83 -24.41
C SER A 41 1.96 -13.97 -25.42
N ALA A 42 3.00 -14.78 -25.63
CA ALA A 42 2.94 -15.94 -26.53
C ALA A 42 1.84 -16.96 -26.15
N LYS A 43 1.34 -16.93 -24.91
CA LYS A 43 0.26 -17.81 -24.42
C LYS A 43 -1.09 -17.09 -24.28
N GLY A 44 -1.21 -15.86 -24.80
CA GLY A 44 -2.39 -15.01 -24.68
C GLY A 44 -2.14 -13.78 -23.79
N PRO A 45 -3.16 -12.91 -23.66
CA PRO A 45 -3.06 -11.69 -22.87
C PRO A 45 -2.90 -12.00 -21.36
N VAL A 46 -2.07 -11.21 -20.69
CA VAL A 46 -1.80 -11.29 -19.25
C VAL A 46 -2.15 -9.95 -18.61
N THR A 47 -3.08 -9.98 -17.65
CA THR A 47 -3.37 -8.81 -16.81
C THR A 47 -2.25 -8.62 -15.79
N ALA A 48 -1.49 -7.53 -15.94
CA ALA A 48 -0.40 -7.18 -15.02
C ALA A 48 -0.83 -6.22 -13.92
N LEU A 49 -1.80 -5.35 -14.20
CA LEU A 49 -2.43 -4.49 -13.20
C LEU A 49 -3.94 -4.63 -13.36
N GLU A 50 -4.64 -4.85 -12.25
CA GLU A 50 -6.09 -4.99 -12.20
C GLU A 50 -6.62 -4.14 -11.06
N ASP A 51 -7.49 -3.19 -11.41
CA ASP A 51 -8.22 -2.32 -10.48
C ASP A 51 -7.37 -1.69 -9.36
N ILE A 52 -6.21 -1.14 -9.74
CA ILE A 52 -5.29 -0.53 -8.77
C ILE A 52 -5.75 0.88 -8.42
N ASN A 53 -5.89 1.16 -7.12
CA ASN A 53 -6.36 2.43 -6.56
C ASN A 53 -5.40 2.93 -5.46
N PHE A 54 -4.83 4.13 -5.60
CA PHE A 54 -3.98 4.73 -4.57
C PHE A 54 -3.86 6.25 -4.69
N GLN A 55 -3.45 6.86 -3.58
CA GLN A 55 -3.19 8.30 -3.46
C GLN A 55 -1.77 8.52 -2.93
N VAL A 56 -1.07 9.51 -3.47
CA VAL A 56 0.27 9.95 -3.02
C VAL A 56 0.37 11.47 -3.04
#